data_AF-A0A3C0NV23-F1
#
_entry.id   AF-A0A3C0NV23-F1
#
_cell.length_a   1.000
_cell.length_b   1.000
_cell.length_c   1.000
_cell.angle_alpha   90.00
_cell.angle_beta   90.00
_cell.angle_gamma   90.00
#
_symmetry.space_group_name_H-M   'P 1'
#
loop_
_entity.id
_entity.type
_entity.pdbx_description
1 polymer ?
#
loop_
_entity_poly.entity_id
_entity_poly.type
_entity_poly.pdbx_seq_one_letter_code
_entity_poly.pdbx_strand_id
1 'polypeptide(L)' 'MSNLASTVLSHRVLSIKESPTLAITAKAAKYKAEGRPIIGLAAGEPDFDTP' A
#
# COMPACT_ATOMS: atom_id res chain seq x y z
N MET A 1 -7.65 -27.74 -9.60
CA MET A 1 -7.22 -27.29 -8.26
C MET A 1 -7.96 -26.00 -7.95
N SER A 2 -9.13 -26.12 -7.33
CA SER A 2 -10.01 -25.00 -6.99
C SER A 2 -9.38 -24.12 -5.92
N ASN A 3 -9.33 -22.82 -6.18
CA ASN A 3 -8.73 -21.79 -5.35
C ASN A 3 -9.42 -21.72 -3.97
N LEU A 4 -8.86 -22.41 -2.97
CA LEU A 4 -9.37 -22.46 -1.58
C LEU A 4 -9.36 -21.09 -0.88
N ALA A 5 -8.71 -20.07 -1.45
CA ALA A 5 -8.63 -18.73 -0.86
C ALA A 5 -9.98 -17.99 -0.85
N SER A 6 -10.88 -18.28 -1.79
CA SER A 6 -12.13 -17.52 -1.95
C SER A 6 -13.14 -17.73 -0.84
N THR A 7 -13.02 -18.80 -0.04
CA THR A 7 -14.01 -19.17 0.99
C THR A 7 -13.61 -18.70 2.40
N VAL A 8 -12.35 -18.26 2.59
CA VAL A 8 -11.82 -17.88 3.91
C VAL A 8 -12.12 -16.40 4.25
N LEU A 9 -12.31 -15.55 3.23
CA LEU A 9 -12.53 -14.11 3.41
C LEU A 9 -14.02 -13.77 3.39
N SER A 10 -14.43 -12.84 4.26
CA SER A 10 -15.81 -12.33 4.27
C SER A 10 -16.12 -11.53 3.00
N HIS A 11 -17.40 -11.52 2.59
CA HIS A 11 -17.89 -10.71 1.47
C HIS A 11 -17.53 -9.23 1.58
N ARG A 12 -17.47 -8.69 2.80
CA ARG A 12 -17.09 -7.29 3.04
C ARG A 12 -15.65 -7.01 2.64
N VAL A 13 -14.73 -7.94 2.86
CA VAL A 13 -13.33 -7.76 2.46
C VAL A 13 -13.21 -7.85 0.94
N LEU A 14 -13.93 -8.80 0.34
CA LEU A 14 -13.93 -8.99 -1.12
C LEU A 14 -14.51 -7.80 -1.90
N SER A 15 -15.35 -6.96 -1.28
CA SER A 15 -15.93 -5.77 -1.91
C SER A 15 -15.08 -4.50 -1.79
N ILE A 16 -14.02 -4.52 -0.98
CA ILE A 16 -13.13 -3.36 -0.78
C ILE A 16 -12.19 -3.24 -1.97
N LYS A 17 -12.10 -2.03 -2.52
CA LYS A 17 -11.13 -1.69 -3.57
C LYS A 17 -9.75 -1.46 -2.96
N GLU A 18 -8.71 -1.73 -3.74
CA GLU A 18 -7.34 -1.39 -3.37
C GLU A 18 -7.19 0.10 -3.07
N SER A 19 -6.37 0.43 -2.09
CA SER A 19 -6.09 1.82 -1.72
C SER A 19 -5.10 2.45 -2.70
N PRO A 20 -5.51 3.49 -3.46
CA PRO A 20 -4.59 4.18 -4.37
C PRO A 20 -3.44 4.84 -3.61
N THR A 21 -3.69 5.34 -2.40
CA THR A 21 -2.67 5.96 -1.54
C THR A 21 -1.61 4.95 -1.12
N LEU A 22 -2.00 3.75 -0.67
CA LEU A 22 -1.04 2.70 -0.31
C LEU A 22 -0.25 2.22 -1.53
N ALA A 23 -0.90 2.07 -2.68
CA ALA A 23 -0.25 1.62 -3.91
C ALA A 23 0.86 2.58 -4.37
N ILE A 24 0.57 3.89 -4.38
CA ILE A 24 1.55 4.91 -4.80
C ILE A 24 2.69 5.04 -3.78
N THR A 25 2.39 5.03 -2.48
CA THR A 25 3.41 5.08 -1.42
C THR A 25 4.35 3.88 -1.48
N ALA A 26 3.83 2.66 -1.66
CA ALA A 26 4.64 1.45 -1.80
C ALA A 26 5.55 1.51 -3.04
N LYS A 27 5.02 2.00 -4.17
CA LYS A 27 5.79 2.16 -5.41
C LYS A 27 6.92 3.18 -5.25
N ALA A 28 6.64 4.32 -4.62
CA ALA A 28 7.64 5.35 -4.34
C ALA A 28 8.75 4.84 -3.42
N ALA A 29 8.38 4.10 -2.36
CA ALA A 29 9.34 3.48 -1.45
C ALA A 29 10.24 2.46 -2.16
N LYS A 30 9.67 1.61 -3.03
CA LYS A 30 10.44 0.67 -3.85
C LYS A 30 11.47 1.40 -4.73
N TYR A 31 11.05 2.44 -5.44
CA TYR A 31 11.96 3.19 -6.31
C TYR A 31 13.05 3.92 -5.53
N LYS A 32 12.74 4.43 -4.34
CA LYS A 32 13.75 5.01 -3.43
C LYS A 32 14.77 3.95 -2.99
N ALA A 33 14.32 2.73 -2.67
CA ALA A 33 15.20 1.60 -2.32
C ALA A 33 16.07 1.12 -3.50
N GLU A 34 15.59 1.27 -4.73
CA GLU A 34 16.35 1.05 -5.97
C GLU A 34 17.36 2.18 -6.27
N GLY A 35 17.48 3.19 -5.39
CA GLY A 35 18.41 4.31 -5.53
C GLY A 35 17.92 5.43 -6.47
N ARG A 36 16.64 5.43 -6.84
CA ARG A 36 16.07 6.47 -7.71
C ARG A 36 15.75 7.74 -6.91
N PRO A 37 16.00 8.94 -7.45
CA PRO A 37 15.64 10.19 -6.80
C PRO A 37 14.13 10.42 -6.89
N ILE A 38 13.40 10.05 -5.84
CA ILE A 38 11.93 10.13 -5.75
C ILE A 38 11.52 11.02 -4.57
N ILE A 39 10.55 11.91 -4.82
CA ILE A 39 9.89 12.72 -3.79
C ILE A 39 8.50 12.14 -3.56
N GLY A 40 8.22 11.68 -2.34
CA GLY A 40 6.92 11.10 -1.96
C GLY A 40 6.01 12.13 -1.33
N LEU A 41 4.93 12.50 -2.02
CA LEU A 41 3.90 13.46 -1.55
C LEU A 41 2.53 12.81 -1.32
N ALA A 42 2.48 11.47 -1.31
CA ALA A 42 1.23 10.71 -1.20
C ALA A 42 0.87 10.32 0.24
N ALA A 43 1.86 10.24 1.14
CA ALA A 43 1.64 9.98 2.55
C ALA A 43 1.20 11.27 3.27
N GLY A 44 0.31 11.14 4.24
CA GLY A 44 -0.17 12.25 5.07
C GLY A 44 0.39 12.24 6.49
N GLU A 45 1.45 11.45 6.75
CA GLU A 45 2.09 11.40 8.06
C GLU A 45 3.13 12.52 8.19
N PRO A 46 3.21 13.20 9.34
CA PRO A 46 4.25 14.18 9.58
C PRO A 46 5.64 13.53 9.64
N ASP A 47 6.67 14.28 9.24
CA ASP A 47 8.08 13.88 9.27
C ASP A 47 8.77 14.23 10.60
N PHE A 48 8.00 14.53 11.65
CA PHE A 48 8.51 14.87 12.98
C PHE A 48 8.70 13.62 13.84
N ASP A 49 9.76 13.58 14.62
CA ASP A 49 9.95 12.56 15.66
C ASP A 49 8.84 12.65 16.71
N THR A 50 8.52 11.50 17.32
CA THR A 50 7.64 11.47 18.50
C THR A 50 8.46 11.96 19.72
N PRO A 51 7.93 12.87 20.55
CA PRO A 51 8.63 13.34 21.76
C PRO A 51 8.98 12.23 22.75
#